data_AF-A0A925FCT9-F1
#
_entry.id   AF-A0A925FCT9-F1
#
_cell.length_a   1.000
_cell.length_b   1.000
_cell.length_c   1.000
_cell.angle_alpha   90.00
_cell.angle_beta   90.00
_cell.angle_gamma   90.00
#
_symmetry.space_group_name_H-M   'P 1'
#
loop_
_entity.id
_entity.type
_entity.pdbx_description
1 polymer ?
#
loop_
_entity_poly.entity_id
_entity_poly.type
_entity_poly.pdbx_seq_one_letter_code
_entity_poly.pdbx_strand_id
1 'polypeptide(L)'
;MNFNALRSPKAALGLALTTGGLLLGLSAYQNTGFHRQVNAYLDSVLTDTQKRLPENALKGLAVASGLEVRTVATEPMLQNPTDIDVDERGRIWVCEAYNYRPAINGNPTNPKGDRILILEDTNGDGKADLSKVFYQGPEVNAPLGIHVLGNRVIVSQSPYVWLFTDENGDDKADKKEVIFEGIAGSQHDHGMHTFVFGPDGKFYFNLGNAGEQLKDRD
;
A
#
# COMPACT_ATOMS: atom_id res chain seq x y z
N MET A 1 -37.45 -17.14 12.36
CA MET A 1 -38.19 -17.29 13.63
C MET A 1 -38.11 -15.97 14.37
N ASN A 2 -39.25 -15.47 14.84
CA ASN A 2 -39.41 -14.18 15.48
C ASN A 2 -39.86 -14.45 16.92
N PHE A 3 -39.15 -13.99 17.95
CA PHE A 3 -39.71 -13.85 19.30
C PHE A 3 -39.04 -12.70 20.05
N ASN A 4 -39.89 -11.72 20.36
CA ASN A 4 -39.63 -10.59 21.22
C ASN A 4 -39.93 -10.95 22.69
N ALA A 5 -39.32 -10.17 23.58
CA ALA A 5 -39.76 -9.77 24.92
C ALA A 5 -39.42 -10.66 26.14
N LEU A 6 -38.63 -10.06 27.05
CA LEU A 6 -38.97 -9.91 28.47
C LEU A 6 -38.28 -8.64 29.02
N ARG A 7 -39.07 -7.75 29.63
CA ARG A 7 -38.67 -6.47 30.25
C ARG A 7 -38.64 -6.57 31.78
N SER A 8 -37.56 -6.02 32.36
CA SER A 8 -37.42 -5.15 33.56
C SER A 8 -37.80 -5.65 34.98
N PRO A 9 -37.49 -4.90 36.08
CA PRO A 9 -36.44 -3.88 36.31
C PRO A 9 -35.66 -4.09 37.64
N LYS A 10 -34.43 -3.55 37.76
CA LYS A 10 -33.95 -2.95 39.02
C LYS A 10 -33.09 -1.73 38.71
N ALA A 11 -33.51 -0.59 39.26
CA ALA A 11 -32.83 0.68 39.18
C ALA A 11 -31.50 0.63 39.97
N ALA A 12 -30.43 1.08 39.35
CA ALA A 12 -29.24 1.55 40.04
C ALA A 12 -28.91 2.92 39.43
N LEU A 13 -28.91 3.92 40.30
CA LEU A 13 -28.60 5.31 40.02
C LEU A 13 -27.10 5.39 39.70
N GLY A 14 -26.75 5.33 38.41
CA GLY A 14 -25.38 5.47 37.91
C GLY A 14 -25.12 6.89 37.44
N LEU A 15 -24.23 7.58 38.15
CA LEU A 15 -23.73 8.92 37.86
C LEU A 15 -23.20 8.99 36.42
N ALA A 16 -23.83 9.79 35.56
CA ALA A 16 -23.34 10.07 34.22
C ALA A 16 -22.15 11.05 34.30
N LEU A 17 -20.93 10.51 34.22
CA LEU A 17 -19.77 11.30 33.79
C LEU A 17 -19.67 11.19 32.28
N THR A 18 -20.06 12.26 31.59
CA THR A 18 -19.70 12.51 30.19
C THR A 18 -18.22 12.88 30.13
N THR A 19 -17.33 11.89 30.09
CA THR A 19 -15.96 12.12 29.64
C THR A 19 -15.91 11.86 28.15
N GLY A 20 -15.80 12.94 27.38
CA GLY A 20 -15.49 12.87 25.96
C GLY A 20 -14.29 11.96 25.76
N GLY A 21 -14.50 10.90 24.99
CA GLY A 21 -13.43 10.02 24.54
C GLY A 21 -12.50 10.83 23.63
N LEU A 22 -11.49 11.42 24.23
CA LEU A 22 -10.28 11.83 23.53
C LEU A 22 -9.68 10.52 23.00
N LEU A 23 -9.87 10.23 21.70
CA LEU A 23 -9.01 9.29 21.00
C LEU A 23 -7.61 9.93 21.03
N LEU A 24 -6.83 9.58 22.06
CA LEU A 24 -5.39 9.72 22.01
C LEU A 24 -4.93 8.74 20.94
N GLY A 25 -4.81 9.25 19.71
CA GLY A 25 -3.96 8.63 18.72
C GLY A 25 -2.58 8.54 19.35
N LEU A 26 -2.21 7.34 19.80
CA LEU A 26 -0.82 6.94 19.97
C LEU A 26 -0.21 6.98 18.57
N SER A 27 0.12 8.20 18.13
CA SER A 27 1.28 8.37 17.28
C SER A 27 2.43 7.82 18.12
N ALA A 28 2.92 6.65 17.76
CA ALA A 28 4.28 6.26 18.12
C ALA A 28 5.21 7.21 17.35
N TYR A 29 5.22 8.47 17.77
CA TYR A 29 6.21 9.43 17.35
C TYR A 29 7.52 8.86 17.89
N GLN A 30 8.36 8.32 17.00
CA GLN A 30 9.71 7.89 17.30
C GLN A 30 10.60 9.10 17.64
N ASN A 31 10.17 9.96 18.57
CA ASN A 31 10.88 11.16 19.03
C ASN A 31 11.70 10.86 20.29
N THR A 32 12.34 9.70 20.35
CA THR A 32 13.33 9.51 21.43
C THR A 32 14.49 10.48 21.17
N GLY A 33 15.10 11.04 22.23
CA GLY A 33 16.24 11.96 22.09
C GLY A 33 17.40 11.34 21.29
N PHE A 34 17.48 10.01 21.26
CA PHE A 34 18.44 9.24 20.48
C PHE A 34 18.24 9.40 18.96
N HIS A 35 17.03 9.22 18.42
CA HIS A 35 16.77 9.39 16.99
C HIS A 35 17.13 10.79 16.49
N ARG A 36 16.80 11.81 17.30
CA ARG A 36 17.11 13.19 16.96
C ARG A 36 18.62 13.44 16.88
N GLN A 37 19.39 12.84 17.78
CA GLN A 37 20.86 12.95 17.77
C GLN A 37 21.47 12.22 16.56
N VAL A 38 21.00 11.02 16.23
CA VAL A 38 21.48 10.26 15.06
C VAL A 38 21.20 11.03 13.77
N ASN A 39 19.97 11.52 13.59
CA ASN A 39 19.62 12.29 12.39
C ASN A 39 20.41 13.60 12.29
N ALA A 40 20.55 14.34 13.39
CA ALA A 40 21.38 15.55 13.42
C ALA A 40 22.85 15.27 13.08
N TYR A 41 23.39 14.12 13.52
CA TYR A 41 24.73 13.69 13.15
C TYR A 41 24.82 13.35 11.66
N LEU A 42 23.90 12.56 11.12
CA LEU A 42 23.86 12.22 9.70
C LEU A 42 23.74 13.48 8.83
N ASP A 43 22.95 14.45 9.25
CA ASP A 43 22.81 15.75 8.58
C ASP A 43 24.11 16.56 8.57
N SER A 44 25.00 16.35 9.54
CA SER A 44 26.29 17.04 9.62
C SER A 44 27.40 16.38 8.79
N VAL A 45 27.28 15.09 8.46
CA VAL A 45 28.35 14.33 7.79
C VAL A 45 28.00 13.87 6.37
N LEU A 46 26.71 13.86 6.00
CA LEU A 46 26.25 13.51 4.66
C LEU A 46 25.71 14.74 3.93
N THR A 47 26.12 14.89 2.68
CA THR A 47 25.46 15.80 1.74
C THR A 47 24.04 15.30 1.41
N ASP A 48 23.17 16.18 0.92
CA ASP A 48 21.81 15.80 0.53
C ASP A 48 21.77 14.72 -0.56
N THR A 49 22.75 14.71 -1.46
CA THR A 49 22.91 13.64 -2.46
C THR A 49 23.24 12.31 -1.78
N GLN A 50 24.19 12.30 -0.83
CA GLN A 50 24.57 11.07 -0.13
C GLN A 50 23.42 10.52 0.71
N LYS A 51 22.58 11.37 1.33
CA LYS A 51 21.40 10.93 2.09
C LYS A 51 20.41 10.13 1.24
N ARG A 52 20.37 10.37 -0.07
CA ARG A 52 19.48 9.67 -1.02
C ARG A 52 20.08 8.37 -1.58
N LEU A 53 21.31 8.02 -1.22
CA LEU A 53 21.92 6.77 -1.68
C LEU A 53 21.39 5.59 -0.86
N PRO A 54 21.07 4.45 -1.49
CA PRO A 54 20.45 3.32 -0.79
C PRO A 54 21.27 2.77 0.38
N GLU A 55 22.61 2.79 0.30
CA GLU A 55 23.50 2.36 1.40
C GLU A 55 23.40 3.25 2.65
N ASN A 56 22.81 4.43 2.54
CA ASN A 56 22.58 5.36 3.64
C ASN A 56 21.13 5.33 4.14
N ALA A 57 20.19 4.73 3.40
CA ALA A 57 18.75 4.80 3.68
C ALA A 57 18.39 4.28 5.09
N LEU A 58 19.08 3.26 5.58
CA LEU A 58 18.79 2.64 6.87
C LEU A 58 19.46 3.34 8.06
N LYS A 59 20.43 4.24 7.82
CA LYS A 59 21.29 4.79 8.90
C LYS A 59 20.51 5.61 9.94
N GLY A 60 19.38 6.20 9.55
CA GLY A 60 18.53 7.01 10.45
C GLY A 60 17.42 6.21 11.16
N LEU A 61 17.25 4.93 10.82
CA LEU A 61 16.23 4.09 11.45
C LEU A 61 16.75 3.58 12.80
N ALA A 62 15.97 3.77 13.87
CA ALA A 62 16.18 2.97 15.07
C ALA A 62 15.25 1.76 15.03
N VAL A 63 15.85 0.62 15.30
CA VAL A 63 15.22 -0.68 15.24
C VAL A 63 15.05 -1.18 16.67
N ALA A 64 13.87 -1.72 16.98
CA ALA A 64 13.60 -2.27 18.30
C ALA A 64 14.53 -3.46 18.59
N SER A 65 14.83 -3.70 19.88
CA SER A 65 15.65 -4.83 20.28
C SER A 65 15.04 -6.15 19.80
N GLY A 66 15.87 -7.02 19.22
CA GLY A 66 15.45 -8.30 18.64
C GLY A 66 14.94 -8.23 17.21
N LEU A 67 14.86 -7.04 16.60
CA LEU A 67 14.53 -6.85 15.18
C LEU A 67 15.76 -6.42 14.38
N GLU A 68 15.70 -6.70 13.07
CA GLU A 68 16.68 -6.26 12.09
C GLU A 68 15.95 -5.62 10.90
N VAL A 69 16.54 -4.60 10.29
CA VAL A 69 16.07 -4.01 9.05
C VAL A 69 17.13 -4.19 7.99
N ARG A 70 16.74 -4.68 6.82
CA ARG A 70 17.60 -4.86 5.64
C ARG A 70 16.95 -4.24 4.43
N THR A 71 17.79 -3.80 3.50
CA THR A 71 17.35 -3.37 2.17
C THR A 71 17.07 -4.60 1.33
N VAL A 72 15.84 -4.72 0.82
CA VAL A 72 15.42 -5.83 -0.06
C VAL A 72 15.56 -5.46 -1.54
N ALA A 73 15.16 -4.25 -1.94
CA ALA A 73 15.24 -3.76 -3.31
C ALA A 73 15.43 -2.24 -3.33
N THR A 74 16.04 -1.72 -4.40
CA THR A 74 16.34 -0.30 -4.60
C THR A 74 16.21 0.05 -6.08
N GLU A 75 16.20 1.33 -6.41
CA GLU A 75 16.38 1.79 -7.78
C GLU A 75 17.67 1.19 -8.38
N PRO A 76 17.69 0.84 -9.68
CA PRO A 76 16.62 1.03 -10.67
C PRO A 76 15.59 -0.13 -10.74
N MET A 77 15.62 -1.10 -9.81
CA MET A 77 14.77 -2.30 -9.86
C MET A 77 13.27 -2.00 -9.78
N LEU A 78 12.92 -0.97 -9.02
CA LEU A 78 11.59 -0.38 -8.86
C LEU A 78 11.76 1.14 -8.67
N GLN A 79 10.69 1.91 -8.86
CA GLN A 79 10.69 3.36 -8.64
C GLN A 79 9.34 3.85 -8.11
N ASN A 80 9.30 4.65 -7.04
CA ASN A 80 8.03 5.19 -6.50
C ASN A 80 6.96 4.11 -6.19
N PRO A 81 7.27 3.12 -5.32
CA PRO A 81 6.30 2.13 -4.88
C PRO A 81 5.16 2.79 -4.06
N THR A 82 3.92 2.40 -4.33
CA THR A 82 2.72 2.92 -3.62
C THR A 82 2.03 1.89 -2.76
N ASP A 83 2.05 0.63 -3.16
CA ASP A 83 1.51 -0.48 -2.38
C ASP A 83 2.24 -1.78 -2.72
N ILE A 84 2.24 -2.73 -1.78
CA ILE A 84 2.88 -4.05 -1.94
C ILE A 84 1.99 -5.18 -1.42
N ASP A 85 2.15 -6.37 -2.00
CA ASP A 85 1.64 -7.63 -1.45
C ASP A 85 2.69 -8.74 -1.58
N VAL A 86 2.53 -9.83 -0.84
CA VAL A 86 3.43 -10.99 -0.88
C VAL A 86 2.64 -12.23 -1.25
N ASP A 87 3.03 -12.90 -2.33
CA ASP A 87 2.33 -14.10 -2.78
C ASP A 87 2.75 -15.36 -2.01
N GLU A 88 2.10 -16.48 -2.29
CA GLU A 88 2.36 -17.76 -1.63
C GLU A 88 3.77 -18.33 -1.89
N ARG A 89 4.49 -17.77 -2.87
CA ARG A 89 5.88 -18.12 -3.20
C ARG A 89 6.89 -17.20 -2.49
N GLY A 90 6.42 -16.22 -1.73
CA GLY A 90 7.26 -15.25 -1.03
C GLY A 90 7.80 -14.13 -1.92
N ARG A 91 7.25 -13.96 -3.13
CA ARG A 91 7.63 -12.88 -4.04
C ARG A 91 6.91 -11.60 -3.65
N ILE A 92 7.57 -10.46 -3.80
CA ILE A 92 7.00 -9.15 -3.47
C ILE A 92 6.40 -8.55 -4.73
N TRP A 93 5.11 -8.29 -4.71
CA TRP A 93 4.39 -7.61 -5.76
C TRP A 93 4.29 -6.13 -5.44
N VAL A 94 4.46 -5.28 -6.45
CA VAL A 94 4.58 -3.82 -6.25
C VAL A 94 3.72 -3.07 -7.25
N CYS A 95 2.90 -2.15 -6.74
CA CYS A 95 2.34 -1.06 -7.51
C CYS A 95 3.40 0.04 -7.68
N GLU A 96 3.79 0.29 -8.92
CA GLU A 96 4.64 1.42 -9.28
C GLU A 96 3.79 2.61 -9.70
N ALA A 97 4.08 3.84 -9.23
CA ALA A 97 3.31 5.03 -9.60
C ALA A 97 4.18 6.14 -10.20
N TYR A 98 4.97 5.84 -11.22
CA TYR A 98 5.84 6.82 -11.87
C TYR A 98 5.07 8.02 -12.43
N ASN A 99 3.89 7.78 -13.00
CA ASN A 99 3.01 8.80 -13.56
C ASN A 99 2.18 9.55 -12.50
N TYR A 100 2.58 9.54 -11.22
CA TYR A 100 1.80 10.16 -10.15
C TYR A 100 1.77 11.69 -10.24
N ARG A 101 0.59 12.29 -10.46
CA ARG A 101 0.32 13.76 -10.43
C ARG A 101 1.38 14.65 -11.15
N PRO A 102 1.70 14.40 -12.43
CA PRO A 102 2.74 15.15 -13.17
C PRO A 102 2.47 16.65 -13.25
N ALA A 103 1.20 17.06 -13.29
CA ALA A 103 0.81 18.48 -13.33
C ALA A 103 1.13 19.25 -12.03
N ILE A 104 1.33 18.54 -10.91
CA ILE A 104 1.63 19.15 -9.59
C ILE A 104 3.13 19.10 -9.30
N ASN A 105 3.78 17.96 -9.55
CA ASN A 105 5.20 17.78 -9.23
C ASN A 105 6.15 18.18 -10.38
N GLY A 106 5.66 18.33 -11.61
CA GLY A 106 6.49 18.60 -12.79
C GLY A 106 7.37 17.43 -13.24
N ASN A 107 7.13 16.23 -12.72
CA ASN A 107 7.89 15.04 -13.07
C ASN A 107 7.57 14.60 -14.52
N PRO A 108 8.55 13.99 -15.22
CA PRO A 108 8.29 13.34 -16.49
C PRO A 108 7.27 12.21 -16.35
N THR A 109 6.61 11.87 -17.46
CA THR A 109 5.68 10.74 -17.54
C THR A 109 6.20 9.66 -18.48
N ASN A 110 5.74 8.44 -18.28
CA ASN A 110 5.95 7.30 -19.17
C ASN A 110 4.68 7.03 -19.97
N PRO A 111 4.68 7.18 -21.31
CA PRO A 111 3.49 6.96 -22.13
C PRO A 111 3.01 5.51 -22.15
N LYS A 112 3.83 4.55 -21.70
CA LYS A 112 3.40 3.15 -21.53
C LYS A 112 2.49 2.94 -20.30
N GLY A 113 2.34 3.95 -19.46
CA GLY A 113 1.68 3.84 -18.16
C GLY A 113 2.59 3.27 -17.08
N ASP A 114 2.00 3.13 -15.90
CA ASP A 114 2.64 2.61 -14.70
C ASP A 114 2.69 1.07 -14.69
N ARG A 115 3.48 0.52 -13.78
CA ARG A 115 3.84 -0.90 -13.77
C ARG A 115 3.32 -1.61 -12.53
N ILE A 116 2.91 -2.86 -12.73
CA ILE A 116 2.80 -3.85 -11.66
C ILE A 116 4.01 -4.76 -11.78
N LEU A 117 4.82 -4.80 -10.72
CA LEU A 117 6.09 -5.53 -10.69
C LEU A 117 6.00 -6.76 -9.78
N ILE A 118 6.85 -7.74 -10.07
CA ILE A 118 7.16 -8.87 -9.20
C ILE A 118 8.65 -8.84 -8.91
N LEU A 119 9.02 -8.75 -7.64
CA LEU A 119 10.38 -8.82 -7.14
C LEU A 119 10.61 -10.20 -6.50
N GLU A 120 11.71 -10.84 -6.87
CA GLU A 120 12.03 -12.20 -6.46
C GLU A 120 13.49 -12.26 -5.96
N ASP A 121 13.68 -12.87 -4.80
CA ASP A 121 14.97 -13.31 -4.28
C ASP A 121 15.14 -14.78 -4.68
N THR A 122 15.99 -15.05 -5.67
CA THR A 122 16.15 -16.41 -6.22
C THR A 122 17.18 -17.23 -5.46
N ASN A 123 17.92 -16.61 -4.54
CA ASN A 123 19.05 -17.23 -3.85
C ASN A 123 18.85 -17.34 -2.31
N GLY A 124 17.84 -16.67 -1.76
CA GLY A 124 17.43 -16.74 -0.36
C GLY A 124 18.27 -15.90 0.60
N ASP A 125 19.02 -14.91 0.13
CA ASP A 125 19.82 -14.00 0.98
C ASP A 125 19.02 -12.83 1.58
N GLY A 126 17.73 -12.74 1.24
CA GLY A 126 16.81 -11.70 1.65
C GLY A 126 16.89 -10.44 0.80
N LYS A 127 17.55 -10.48 -0.37
CA LYS A 127 17.59 -9.40 -1.35
C LYS A 127 16.96 -9.87 -2.66
N ALA A 128 16.08 -9.04 -3.21
CA ALA A 128 15.60 -9.29 -4.54
C ALA A 128 16.77 -9.20 -5.53
N ASP A 129 16.86 -10.16 -6.43
CA ASP A 129 17.84 -10.20 -7.53
C ASP A 129 17.16 -10.18 -8.91
N LEU A 130 15.83 -10.36 -8.93
CA LEU A 130 15.02 -10.36 -10.14
C LEU A 130 13.83 -9.39 -10.00
N SER A 131 13.56 -8.65 -11.08
CA SER A 131 12.38 -7.80 -11.23
C SER A 131 11.71 -8.10 -12.57
N LYS A 132 10.43 -8.46 -12.53
CA LYS A 132 9.59 -8.73 -13.69
C LYS A 132 8.46 -7.71 -13.75
N VAL A 133 8.08 -7.31 -14.96
CA VAL A 133 6.86 -6.54 -15.18
C VAL A 133 5.73 -7.52 -15.42
N PHE A 134 4.81 -7.64 -14.46
CA PHE A 134 3.60 -8.44 -14.61
C PHE A 134 2.61 -7.79 -15.56
N TYR A 135 2.42 -6.47 -15.41
CA TYR A 135 1.57 -5.68 -16.29
C TYR A 135 2.08 -4.24 -16.43
N GLN A 136 1.95 -3.68 -17.63
CA GLN A 136 2.13 -2.27 -17.90
C GLN A 136 1.21 -1.85 -19.05
N GLY A 137 0.40 -0.81 -18.83
CA GLY A 137 -0.51 -0.28 -19.84
C GLY A 137 -0.88 1.17 -19.57
N PRO A 138 -1.16 1.98 -20.61
CA PRO A 138 -1.40 3.42 -20.50
C PRO A 138 -2.64 3.79 -19.68
N GLU A 139 -3.54 2.84 -19.41
CA GLU A 139 -4.70 3.00 -18.54
C GLU A 139 -4.35 2.88 -17.05
N VAL A 140 -3.28 2.18 -16.69
CA VAL A 140 -2.81 2.07 -15.31
C VAL A 140 -1.91 3.27 -15.05
N ASN A 141 -2.41 4.23 -14.26
CA ASN A 141 -1.61 5.36 -13.80
C ASN A 141 -1.95 5.65 -12.33
N ALA A 142 -0.91 5.70 -11.52
CA ALA A 142 -0.96 5.76 -10.07
C ALA A 142 -1.88 4.71 -9.45
N PRO A 143 -1.59 3.41 -9.66
CA PRO A 143 -2.21 2.37 -8.86
C PRO A 143 -1.80 2.56 -7.39
N LEU A 144 -2.76 2.46 -6.47
CA LEU A 144 -2.57 2.73 -5.04
C LEU A 144 -2.92 1.53 -4.15
N GLY A 145 -3.28 0.40 -4.75
CA GLY A 145 -3.52 -0.83 -4.00
C GLY A 145 -3.31 -2.06 -4.84
N ILE A 146 -2.77 -3.12 -4.24
CA ILE A 146 -2.56 -4.42 -4.87
C ILE A 146 -2.96 -5.54 -3.91
N HIS A 147 -3.61 -6.56 -4.46
CA HIS A 147 -3.86 -7.80 -3.75
C HIS A 147 -3.70 -9.01 -4.66
N VAL A 148 -2.85 -9.95 -4.25
CA VAL A 148 -2.48 -11.12 -5.03
C VAL A 148 -3.19 -12.35 -4.47
N LEU A 149 -3.90 -13.07 -5.34
CA LEU A 149 -4.63 -14.29 -5.02
C LEU A 149 -4.32 -15.36 -6.06
N GLY A 150 -3.21 -16.08 -5.85
CA GLY A 150 -2.69 -17.06 -6.79
C GLY A 150 -2.46 -16.43 -8.16
N ASN A 151 -3.21 -16.86 -9.17
CA ASN A 151 -3.06 -16.38 -10.54
C ASN A 151 -3.89 -15.11 -10.86
N ARG A 152 -4.55 -14.52 -9.85
CA ARG A 152 -5.38 -13.32 -9.97
C ARG A 152 -4.80 -12.18 -9.16
N VAL A 153 -4.76 -10.99 -9.73
CA VAL A 153 -4.21 -9.80 -9.09
C VAL A 153 -5.22 -8.68 -9.19
N ILE A 154 -5.65 -8.17 -8.05
CA ILE A 154 -6.58 -7.05 -7.95
C ILE A 154 -5.74 -5.79 -7.77
N VAL A 155 -5.96 -4.79 -8.63
CA VAL A 155 -5.22 -3.52 -8.61
C VAL A 155 -6.20 -2.37 -8.53
N SER A 156 -6.06 -1.56 -7.49
CA SER A 156 -6.86 -0.37 -7.25
C SER A 156 -6.22 0.85 -7.89
N GLN A 157 -6.95 1.50 -8.81
CA GLN A 157 -6.50 2.72 -9.48
C GLN A 157 -7.71 3.57 -9.87
N SER A 158 -8.04 4.63 -9.12
CA SER A 158 -9.17 5.50 -9.48
C SER A 158 -9.09 6.00 -10.94
N PRO A 159 -10.11 5.75 -11.78
CA PRO A 159 -11.49 5.45 -11.40
C PRO A 159 -11.92 3.98 -11.44
N TYR A 160 -10.98 3.05 -11.56
CA TYR A 160 -11.21 1.63 -11.76
C TYR A 160 -10.60 0.76 -10.67
N VAL A 161 -11.17 -0.43 -10.49
CA VAL A 161 -10.51 -1.55 -9.84
C VAL A 161 -10.36 -2.62 -10.89
N TRP A 162 -9.12 -3.00 -11.15
CA TRP A 162 -8.75 -3.97 -12.16
C TRP A 162 -8.61 -5.35 -11.55
N LEU A 163 -9.06 -6.37 -12.29
CA LEU A 163 -8.70 -7.77 -12.07
C LEU A 163 -7.83 -8.22 -13.24
N PHE A 164 -6.58 -8.48 -12.94
CA PHE A 164 -5.64 -9.11 -13.86
C PHE A 164 -5.60 -10.62 -13.57
N THR A 165 -5.48 -11.44 -14.61
CA THR A 165 -5.33 -12.89 -14.48
C THR A 165 -4.18 -13.39 -15.36
N ASP A 166 -3.28 -14.17 -14.78
CA ASP A 166 -2.27 -14.98 -15.47
C ASP A 166 -2.84 -16.38 -15.68
N GLU A 167 -3.18 -16.73 -16.92
CA GLU A 167 -3.79 -18.03 -17.24
C GLU A 167 -2.77 -19.12 -17.51
N ASN A 168 -1.55 -18.73 -17.87
CA ASN A 168 -0.54 -19.64 -18.39
C ASN A 168 0.65 -19.85 -17.42
N GLY A 169 0.75 -19.04 -16.37
CA GLY A 169 1.76 -19.12 -15.31
C GLY A 169 3.12 -18.53 -15.69
N ASP A 170 3.20 -17.66 -16.70
CA ASP A 170 4.44 -17.00 -17.13
C ASP A 170 4.73 -15.67 -16.44
N ASP A 171 4.01 -15.37 -15.35
CA ASP A 171 4.12 -14.15 -14.56
C ASP A 171 3.76 -12.89 -15.39
N LYS A 172 2.76 -13.00 -16.28
CA LYS A 172 2.17 -11.88 -17.01
C LYS A 172 0.65 -11.96 -17.01
N ALA A 173 0.00 -10.79 -17.03
CA ALA A 173 -1.45 -10.78 -17.17
C ALA A 173 -1.87 -11.13 -18.61
N ASP A 174 -2.60 -12.24 -18.74
CA ASP A 174 -3.26 -12.66 -19.98
C ASP A 174 -4.65 -11.99 -20.14
N LYS A 175 -5.32 -11.73 -19.00
CA LYS A 175 -6.61 -11.04 -18.95
C LYS A 175 -6.55 -9.80 -18.07
N LYS A 176 -7.34 -8.80 -18.45
CA LYS A 176 -7.59 -7.57 -17.72
C LYS A 176 -9.09 -7.26 -17.76
N GLU A 177 -9.68 -7.15 -16.59
CA GLU A 177 -11.10 -6.83 -16.41
C GLU A 177 -11.26 -5.67 -15.43
N VAL A 178 -12.31 -4.87 -15.60
CA VAL A 178 -12.75 -3.91 -14.58
C VAL A 178 -13.76 -4.64 -13.70
N ILE A 179 -13.53 -4.67 -12.39
CA ILE A 179 -14.48 -5.27 -11.43
C ILE A 179 -15.28 -4.22 -10.66
N PHE A 180 -14.74 -3.01 -10.53
CA PHE A 180 -15.47 -1.85 -10.06
C PHE A 180 -15.04 -0.59 -10.80
N GLU A 181 -15.94 0.37 -10.92
CA GLU A 181 -15.67 1.64 -11.58
C GLU A 181 -16.35 2.84 -10.92
N GLY A 182 -16.21 4.00 -11.56
CA GLY A 182 -16.86 5.24 -11.16
C GLY A 182 -16.23 5.91 -9.94
N ILE A 183 -15.10 5.41 -9.44
CA ILE A 183 -14.45 5.99 -8.26
C ILE A 183 -13.82 7.33 -8.64
N ALA A 184 -14.15 8.38 -7.90
CA ALA A 184 -13.55 9.70 -8.08
C ALA A 184 -12.09 9.72 -7.56
N GLY A 185 -11.47 10.90 -7.55
CA GLY A 185 -10.11 11.05 -7.05
C GLY A 185 -9.08 10.37 -7.96
N SER A 186 -9.20 10.55 -9.27
CA SER A 186 -8.15 10.13 -10.22
C SER A 186 -6.81 10.70 -9.77
N GLN A 187 -5.81 9.81 -9.64
CA GLN A 187 -4.47 10.19 -9.19
C GLN A 187 -4.47 10.89 -7.82
N HIS A 188 -5.41 10.58 -6.93
CA HIS A 188 -5.56 11.19 -5.61
C HIS A 188 -5.21 10.20 -4.50
N ASP A 189 -4.38 10.60 -3.54
CA ASP A 189 -3.99 9.83 -2.34
C ASP A 189 -5.18 9.49 -1.44
N HIS A 190 -6.26 10.26 -1.53
CA HIS A 190 -7.56 9.97 -0.89
C HIS A 190 -8.55 9.21 -1.83
N GLY A 191 -8.08 8.62 -2.93
CA GLY A 191 -8.86 7.80 -3.85
C GLY A 191 -9.07 6.36 -3.34
N MET A 192 -9.23 5.40 -4.27
CA MET A 192 -9.31 3.96 -3.94
C MET A 192 -7.95 3.39 -3.57
N HIS A 193 -7.91 2.52 -2.56
CA HIS A 193 -6.73 1.79 -2.10
C HIS A 193 -6.99 0.27 -2.07
N THR A 194 -6.13 -0.47 -1.40
CA THR A 194 -6.06 -1.94 -1.42
C THR A 194 -7.36 -2.61 -0.98
N PHE A 195 -7.67 -3.71 -1.67
CA PHE A 195 -8.64 -4.68 -1.20
C PHE A 195 -7.92 -5.82 -0.49
N VAL A 196 -8.49 -6.36 0.58
CA VAL A 196 -7.90 -7.48 1.33
C VAL A 196 -8.96 -8.50 1.72
N PHE A 197 -8.61 -9.79 1.67
CA PHE A 197 -9.45 -10.83 2.25
C PHE A 197 -9.25 -10.92 3.77
N GLY A 198 -10.36 -10.83 4.50
CA GLY A 198 -10.38 -11.11 5.93
C GLY A 198 -10.44 -12.61 6.22
N PRO A 199 -10.04 -13.03 7.43
CA PRO A 199 -10.12 -14.44 7.85
C PRO A 199 -11.57 -14.96 7.94
N ASP A 200 -12.56 -14.07 7.88
CA ASP A 200 -13.99 -14.40 7.80
C ASP A 200 -14.48 -14.67 6.36
N GLY A 201 -13.57 -14.66 5.38
CA GLY A 201 -13.85 -14.88 3.97
C GLY A 201 -14.49 -13.68 3.26
N LYS A 202 -14.55 -12.51 3.91
CA LYS A 202 -15.06 -11.29 3.29
C LYS A 202 -13.96 -10.48 2.64
N PHE A 203 -14.38 -9.66 1.70
CA PHE A 203 -13.52 -8.73 1.00
C PHE A 203 -13.68 -7.33 1.60
N TYR A 204 -12.57 -6.77 2.07
CA TYR A 204 -12.49 -5.45 2.68
C TYR A 204 -11.74 -4.51 1.76
N PHE A 205 -12.13 -3.25 1.74
CA PHE A 205 -11.44 -2.22 0.97
C PHE A 205 -11.63 -0.86 1.61
N ASN A 206 -10.80 0.10 1.21
CA ASN A 206 -10.91 1.48 1.64
C ASN A 206 -10.81 2.43 0.44
N LEU A 207 -11.64 3.48 0.49
CA LEU A 207 -11.45 4.68 -0.30
C LEU A 207 -11.54 5.90 0.62
N GLY A 208 -10.75 6.92 0.32
CA GLY A 208 -10.83 8.20 1.04
C GLY A 208 -12.03 9.04 0.61
N ASN A 209 -12.14 10.23 1.20
CA ASN A 209 -13.24 11.16 0.90
C ASN A 209 -13.25 11.65 -0.57
N ALA A 210 -12.13 11.53 -1.30
CA ALA A 210 -12.07 11.88 -2.72
C ALA A 210 -12.58 10.75 -3.63
N GLY A 211 -12.79 9.53 -3.13
CA GLY A 211 -13.30 8.42 -3.92
C GLY A 211 -14.80 8.54 -4.25
N GLU A 212 -15.56 9.25 -3.41
CA GLU A 212 -17.00 9.58 -3.54
C GLU A 212 -17.98 8.40 -3.67
N GLN A 213 -17.77 7.49 -4.61
CA GLN A 213 -18.65 6.37 -4.93
C GLN A 213 -17.84 5.14 -5.38
N LEU A 214 -18.49 3.98 -5.33
CA LEU A 214 -18.03 2.73 -5.93
C LEU A 214 -19.21 2.12 -6.66
N LYS A 215 -19.04 1.77 -7.92
CA LYS A 215 -20.05 1.12 -8.73
C LYS A 215 -19.55 -0.24 -9.19
N ASP A 216 -20.48 -1.18 -9.27
CA ASP A 216 -20.24 -2.39 -10.08
C ASP A 216 -19.97 -1.96 -11.53
N ARG A 217 -19.39 -2.87 -12.32
CA ARG A 217 -19.09 -2.63 -13.74
C ARG A 217 -20.34 -2.40 -14.62
N ASP A 218 -21.50 -2.90 -14.18
CA ASP A 218 -22.72 -2.99 -14.99
C ASP A 218 -23.78 -1.94 -14.60
#